data_AF-A0A094ZFV8-F1
#
_entry.id   AF-A0A094ZFV8-F1
#
_cell.length_a   1.000
_cell.length_b   1.000
_cell.length_c   1.000
_cell.angle_alpha   90.00
_cell.angle_beta   90.00
_cell.angle_gamma   90.00
#
_symmetry.space_group_name_H-M   'P 1'
#
loop_
_entity.id
_entity.type
_entity.pdbx_description
1 polymer ?
#
loop_
_entity_poly.entity_id
_entity_poly.type
_entity_poly.pdbx_seq_one_letter_code
_entity_poly.pdbx_strand_id
1 'polypeptide(L)'
;MINTEKSSKEMIFKFHNKVRKDVLKGVLSDQPKARKMPKLKWNELLAEKAKDHVKKCILDSGNLGDLYVGKFDSVGQTVAEHTTIQKADDERPYEKDS
;
A
#
# COMPACT_ATOMS: atom_id res chain seq x y z
N MET A 1 -7.08 20.08 16.57
CA MET A 1 -7.61 18.88 15.89
C MET A 1 -6.59 18.43 14.86
N ILE A 2 -5.90 17.31 15.10
CA ILE A 2 -4.97 16.74 14.12
C ILE A 2 -5.83 15.99 13.10
N ASN A 3 -5.78 16.42 11.83
CA ASN A 3 -6.52 15.78 10.75
C ASN A 3 -5.85 14.43 10.42
N THR A 4 -6.34 13.36 11.05
CA THR A 4 -5.76 12.02 11.04
C THR A 4 -5.74 11.38 9.64
N GLU A 5 -6.76 11.61 8.81
CA GLU A 5 -6.83 11.04 7.44
C GLU A 5 -5.70 11.58 6.53
N LYS A 6 -5.38 12.87 6.64
CA LYS A 6 -4.28 13.49 5.87
C LYS A 6 -2.93 12.87 6.26
N SER A 7 -2.75 12.53 7.53
CA SER A 7 -1.54 11.88 8.04
C SER A 7 -1.41 10.43 7.55
N SER A 8 -2.50 9.65 7.58
CA SER A 8 -2.52 8.25 7.15
C SER A 8 -2.22 8.06 5.66
N LYS A 9 -2.87 8.85 4.79
CA LYS A 9 -2.62 8.83 3.35
C LYS A 9 -1.16 9.10 3.01
N GLU A 10 -0.59 10.14 3.63
CA GLU A 10 0.80 10.51 3.40
C GLU A 10 1.77 9.42 3.86
N MET A 11 1.51 8.78 5.00
CA MET A 11 2.33 7.70 5.54
C MET A 11 2.40 6.52 4.56
N ILE A 12 1.23 5.98 4.18
CA ILE A 12 1.12 4.86 3.23
C ILE A 12 1.78 5.19 1.89
N PHE A 13 1.52 6.39 1.35
CA PHE A 13 2.06 6.81 0.06
C PHE A 13 3.59 7.00 0.10
N LYS A 14 4.13 7.55 1.19
CA LYS A 14 5.58 7.74 1.38
C LYS A 14 6.27 6.39 1.57
N PHE A 15 5.70 5.48 2.36
CA PHE A 15 6.22 4.13 2.59
C PHE A 15 6.40 3.37 1.27
N HIS A 16 5.32 3.22 0.49
CA HIS A 16 5.36 2.47 -0.78
C HIS A 16 6.39 3.05 -1.76
N ASN A 17 6.46 4.38 -1.89
CA ASN A 17 7.43 5.01 -2.79
C ASN A 17 8.87 4.89 -2.27
N LYS A 18 9.08 4.85 -0.95
CA LYS A 18 10.39 4.56 -0.36
C LYS A 18 10.83 3.13 -0.70
N VAL A 19 10.00 2.12 -0.43
CA VAL A 19 10.32 0.71 -0.75
C VAL A 19 10.62 0.54 -2.24
N ARG A 20 9.80 1.10 -3.13
CA ARG A 20 10.04 1.07 -4.58
C ARG A 20 11.36 1.71 -5.00
N LYS A 21 11.76 2.81 -4.34
CA LYS A 21 13.04 3.48 -4.57
C LYS A 21 14.20 2.60 -4.09
N ASP A 22 14.03 1.89 -2.98
CA ASP A 22 15.06 1.02 -2.41
C ASP A 22 15.28 -0.23 -3.28
N VAL A 23 14.20 -0.83 -3.81
CA VAL A 23 14.27 -1.90 -4.84
C VAL A 23 15.00 -1.42 -6.09
N LEU A 24 14.70 -0.20 -6.58
CA LEU A 24 15.34 0.37 -7.76
C LEU A 24 16.85 0.63 -7.56
N LYS A 25 17.24 0.98 -6.33
CA LYS A 25 18.65 1.15 -5.95
C LYS A 25 19.37 -0.18 -5.73
N GLY A 26 18.63 -1.26 -5.47
CA GLY A 26 19.20 -2.56 -5.10
C GLY A 26 19.75 -2.59 -3.67
N VAL A 27 19.11 -1.84 -2.75
CA VAL A 27 19.53 -1.78 -1.33
C VAL A 27 18.62 -2.61 -0.42
N LEU A 28 17.61 -3.29 -0.99
CA LEU A 28 16.74 -4.22 -0.30
C LEU A 28 17.44 -5.59 -0.29
N SER A 29 17.81 -6.07 0.90
CA SER A 29 18.44 -7.40 1.11
C SER A 29 17.62 -8.49 0.42
N ASP A 30 18.33 -9.48 -0.13
CA ASP A 30 17.74 -10.69 -0.74
C ASP A 30 16.79 -10.44 -1.92
N GLN A 31 16.79 -9.22 -2.47
CA GLN A 31 15.94 -8.82 -3.59
C GLN A 31 16.80 -8.28 -4.75
N PRO A 32 16.54 -8.71 -5.99
CA PRO A 32 17.28 -8.20 -7.13
C PRO A 32 16.98 -6.73 -7.36
N LYS A 33 17.99 -5.99 -7.81
CA LYS A 33 17.83 -4.60 -8.23
C LYS A 33 16.86 -4.52 -9.41
N ALA A 34 15.81 -3.72 -9.28
CA ALA A 34 14.90 -3.48 -10.40
C ALA A 34 15.58 -2.64 -11.50
N ARG A 35 15.35 -3.01 -12.77
CA ARG A 35 15.76 -2.20 -13.92
C ARG A 35 14.89 -0.94 -14.09
N LYS A 36 13.59 -1.05 -13.81
CA LYS A 36 12.60 0.05 -13.92
C LYS A 36 11.57 -0.08 -12.82
N MET A 37 11.35 1.00 -12.07
CA MET A 37 10.35 1.07 -11.02
C MET A 37 9.74 2.48 -10.95
N PRO A 38 8.66 2.77 -11.70
CA PRO A 38 8.06 4.10 -11.73
C PRO A 38 7.53 4.53 -10.36
N LYS A 39 7.59 5.84 -10.07
CA LYS A 39 6.98 6.41 -8.86
C LYS A 39 5.46 6.26 -8.92
N LEU A 40 4.85 5.85 -7.82
CA LEU A 40 3.39 5.77 -7.71
C LEU A 40 2.78 7.18 -7.67
N LYS A 41 1.56 7.29 -8.19
CA LYS A 41 0.69 8.46 -8.01
C LYS A 41 -0.53 8.01 -7.22
N TRP A 42 -0.92 8.77 -6.21
CA TRP A 42 -2.16 8.50 -5.49
C TRP A 42 -3.34 8.70 -6.43
N ASN A 43 -4.34 7.81 -6.34
CA ASN A 43 -5.58 7.96 -7.06
C ASN A 43 -6.76 8.00 -6.10
N GLU A 44 -7.50 9.11 -6.09
CA GLU A 44 -8.61 9.29 -5.15
C GLU A 44 -9.73 8.26 -5.36
N LEU A 45 -10.02 7.87 -6.61
CA LEU A 45 -11.06 6.87 -6.87
C LEU A 45 -10.70 5.47 -6.37
N LEU A 46 -9.43 5.05 -6.52
CA LEU A 46 -8.95 3.82 -5.87
C LEU A 46 -9.01 3.92 -4.34
N ALA A 47 -8.71 5.10 -3.78
CA ALA A 47 -8.78 5.33 -2.35
C ALA A 47 -10.21 5.28 -1.79
N GLU A 48 -11.18 5.84 -2.51
CA GLU A 48 -12.60 5.75 -2.15
C GLU A 48 -13.08 4.30 -2.16
N LYS A 49 -12.76 3.54 -3.21
CA LYS A 49 -13.08 2.10 -3.27
C LYS A 49 -12.44 1.31 -2.13
N ALA A 50 -11.17 1.60 -1.80
CA ALA A 50 -10.51 0.98 -0.66
C ALA A 50 -11.18 1.36 0.67
N LYS A 51 -11.56 2.63 0.86
CA LYS A 51 -12.29 3.12 2.04
C LYS A 51 -13.64 2.43 2.17
N ASP A 52 -14.37 2.26 1.07
CA ASP A 52 -15.65 1.57 1.07
C ASP A 52 -15.50 0.07 1.39
N HIS A 53 -14.47 -0.59 0.86
CA HIS A 53 -14.18 -1.99 1.17
C HIS A 53 -13.92 -2.22 2.65
N VAL A 54 -13.09 -1.39 3.29
CA VAL A 54 -12.71 -1.60 4.71
C VAL A 54 -13.81 -1.23 5.70
N LYS A 55 -14.86 -0.49 5.30
CA LYS A 55 -15.99 -0.12 6.19
C LYS A 55 -16.74 -1.32 6.76
N LYS A 56 -16.70 -2.47 6.08
CA LYS A 56 -17.32 -3.70 6.59
C LYS A 56 -16.54 -4.33 7.75
N CYS A 57 -15.30 -3.88 7.99
CA CYS A 57 -14.42 -4.39 9.05
C CYS A 57 -14.22 -5.92 8.99
N ILE A 58 -14.06 -6.47 7.78
CA ILE A 58 -13.75 -7.88 7.55
C ILE A 58 -12.44 -7.96 6.79
N LEU A 59 -11.51 -8.80 7.29
CA LEU A 59 -10.23 -9.06 6.63
C LEU A 59 -10.44 -10.04 5.47
N ASP A 60 -10.78 -9.52 4.30
CA ASP A 60 -10.95 -10.27 3.06
C ASP A 60 -10.48 -9.45 1.84
N SER A 61 -10.39 -10.10 0.68
CA SER A 61 -10.27 -9.41 -0.59
C SER A 61 -11.64 -8.96 -1.12
N GLY A 62 -11.65 -7.88 -1.90
CA GLY A 62 -12.83 -7.36 -2.57
C GLY A 62 -13.21 -8.18 -3.79
N ASN A 63 -14.49 -8.18 -4.14
CA ASN A 63 -14.93 -8.82 -5.38
C ASN A 63 -14.43 -8.03 -6.60
N LEU A 64 -14.18 -8.72 -7.71
CA LEU A 64 -13.67 -8.09 -8.94
C LEU A 64 -14.55 -6.95 -9.46
N GLY A 65 -15.88 -7.07 -9.32
CA GLY A 65 -16.82 -6.02 -9.72
C GLY A 65 -16.70 -4.75 -8.90
N ASP A 66 -16.34 -4.85 -7.62
CA ASP A 66 -16.20 -3.72 -6.71
C ASP A 66 -14.88 -2.96 -6.93
N LEU A 67 -13.88 -3.66 -7.48
CA LEU A 67 -12.56 -3.11 -7.81
C LEU A 67 -12.52 -2.42 -9.18
N TYR A 68 -13.59 -2.47 -9.97
CA TYR A 68 -13.65 -1.81 -11.27
C TYR A 68 -13.60 -0.28 -11.12
N VAL A 69 -12.56 0.31 -11.71
CA VAL A 69 -12.35 1.75 -11.76
C VAL A 69 -12.03 2.07 -13.21
N GLY A 70 -13.07 2.38 -14.00
CA GLY A 70 -13.11 2.25 -15.48
C GLY A 70 -12.05 2.93 -16.35
N LYS A 71 -11.03 3.55 -15.76
CA LYS A 71 -9.78 3.95 -16.43
C LYS A 71 -8.63 2.94 -16.30
N PHE A 72 -8.83 1.87 -15.54
CA PHE A 72 -7.86 0.81 -15.30
C PHE A 72 -8.44 -0.52 -15.79
N ASP A 73 -7.69 -1.20 -16.65
CA ASP A 73 -8.07 -2.53 -17.16
C ASP A 73 -8.03 -3.60 -16.06
N SER A 74 -7.25 -3.37 -15.00
CA SER A 74 -7.11 -4.25 -13.84
C SER A 74 -6.72 -3.47 -12.59
N VAL A 75 -7.22 -3.89 -11.43
CA VAL A 75 -6.88 -3.32 -10.12
C VAL A 75 -6.47 -4.45 -9.17
N GLY A 76 -5.25 -4.35 -8.62
CA GLY A 76 -4.79 -5.23 -7.54
C GLY A 76 -5.18 -4.68 -6.17
N GLN A 77 -5.17 -5.54 -5.14
CA GLN A 77 -5.53 -5.18 -3.77
C GLN A 77 -4.55 -5.81 -2.77
N THR A 78 -4.20 -5.04 -1.73
CA THR A 78 -3.51 -5.51 -0.53
C THR A 78 -4.36 -5.12 0.67
N VAL A 79 -4.51 -6.04 1.64
CA VAL A 79 -5.30 -5.81 2.86
C VAL A 79 -4.45 -6.19 4.07
N ALA A 80 -4.50 -5.38 5.12
CA ALA A 80 -3.80 -5.60 6.37
C ALA A 80 -4.71 -5.18 7.53
N GLU A 81 -4.66 -5.94 8.63
CA GLU A 81 -5.35 -5.61 9.87
C GLU A 81 -4.31 -5.32 10.94
N HIS A 82 -4.40 -4.14 11.55
CA HIS A 82 -3.50 -3.76 12.63
C HIS A 82 -4.16 -2.69 13.52
N THR A 83 -3.73 -2.59 14.78
CA THR A 83 -4.18 -1.55 15.73
C THR A 83 -3.72 -0.13 15.36
N THR A 84 -2.69 0.01 14.53
CA THR A 84 -2.17 1.29 14.02
C THR A 84 -1.59 1.10 12.62
N ILE A 85 -1.70 2.12 11.76
CA ILE A 85 -1.14 2.09 10.39
C ILE A 85 0.38 1.98 10.43
N GLN A 86 1.01 2.70 11.36
CA GLN A 86 2.47 2.70 11.47
C GLN A 86 3.00 1.28 11.74
N LYS A 87 2.34 0.50 12.59
CA LYS A 87 2.74 -0.89 12.82
C LYS A 87 2.43 -1.80 11.63
N ALA A 88 1.35 -1.56 10.88
CA ALA A 88 1.13 -2.25 9.60
C ALA A 88 2.23 -1.96 8.55
N ASP A 89 2.81 -0.76 8.58
CA ASP A 89 3.91 -0.34 7.70
C ASP A 89 5.30 -0.74 8.24
N ASP A 90 5.49 -0.77 9.57
CA ASP A 90 6.77 -0.97 10.26
C ASP A 90 7.05 -2.45 10.66
N GLU A 91 6.04 -3.33 10.77
CA GLU A 91 6.20 -4.72 11.25
C GLU A 91 6.80 -5.71 10.21
N ARG A 92 7.91 -5.32 9.55
CA ARG A 92 8.99 -6.14 8.91
C ARG A 92 8.93 -6.30 7.36
N PRO A 93 10.08 -6.12 6.64
CA PRO A 93 10.83 -7.30 6.18
C PRO A 93 12.35 -7.07 5.85
N TYR A 94 13.20 -6.78 6.82
CA TYR A 94 14.64 -7.12 6.69
C TYR A 94 15.18 -7.92 7.87
N GLU A 95 14.34 -8.29 8.84
CA GLU A 95 14.79 -9.09 9.97
C GLU A 95 14.99 -10.54 9.53
N LYS A 96 16.27 -10.96 9.55
CA LYS A 96 16.67 -12.35 9.73
C LYS A 96 16.44 -12.70 11.19
N ASP A 97 15.58 -13.68 11.45
CA ASP A 97 15.75 -14.54 12.62
C ASP A 97 16.45 -15.82 12.13
N SER A 98 17.62 -16.06 12.72
CA SER A 98 18.54 -17.18 12.51
C SER A 98 17.89 -18.56 12.62
#